data_AF-A0A536TCK7-F1
#
_entry.id   AF-A0A536TCK7-F1
#
_cell.length_a   1.000
_cell.length_b   1.000
_cell.length_c   1.000
_cell.angle_alpha   90.00
_cell.angle_beta   90.00
_cell.angle_gamma   90.00
#
_symmetry.space_group_name_H-M   'P 1'
#
loop_
_entity.id
_entity.type
_entity.pdbx_description
1 polymer ?
#
loop_
_entity_poly.entity_id
_entity_poly.type
_entity_poly.pdbx_seq_one_letter_code
_entity_poly.pdbx_strand_id
1 'polypeptide(L)'
;MLKDWIKRTFWRLGFRIERRDPLEESIPADYNHSPFLPRVYRGSLDRYLYFLDQLAKLKGVPGDIVECGVSIGHGALLFLLCSEYLGVERDYYGFDSFEGFPEPVAEDDVTPISEKGFWASPPATVLRVLRDGRIPEDTIRNRVRLCKGFFDETLPTYTGTIALLHLDCDLYESYKIALATLYGRVAKGGLIMFDEYDDRRWPGAKKAIDEFFGDKPERVVRHEKCTWKYYVEKL
;
A
#
# COMPACT_ATOMS: atom_id res chain seq x y z
N MET A 1 26.51 -44.25 5.97
CA MET A 1 27.49 -45.13 5.27
C MET A 1 27.12 -45.36 3.81
N LEU A 2 26.09 -46.13 3.45
CA LEU A 2 25.73 -46.37 2.03
C LEU A 2 25.22 -45.10 1.31
N LYS A 3 24.34 -44.31 1.97
CA LYS A 3 23.82 -43.04 1.43
C LYS A 3 24.92 -42.02 1.13
N ASP A 4 25.91 -41.92 1.99
CA ASP A 4 26.99 -40.93 1.86
C ASP A 4 27.96 -41.32 0.75
N TRP A 5 28.20 -42.63 0.58
CA TRP A 5 28.96 -43.16 -0.53
C TRP A 5 28.29 -42.87 -1.87
N ILE A 6 26.98 -43.12 -2.00
CA ILE A 6 26.21 -42.80 -3.22
C ILE A 6 26.28 -41.31 -3.54
N LYS A 7 26.02 -40.43 -2.57
CA LYS A 7 26.08 -38.97 -2.79
C LYS A 7 27.45 -38.50 -3.28
N ARG A 8 28.54 -39.03 -2.70
CA ARG A 8 29.91 -38.67 -3.09
C ARG A 8 30.26 -39.16 -4.49
N THR A 9 29.81 -40.34 -4.89
CA THR A 9 30.07 -40.89 -6.23
C THR A 9 29.37 -40.06 -7.31
N PHE A 10 28.10 -39.71 -7.12
CA PHE A 10 27.38 -38.87 -8.08
C PHE A 10 27.95 -37.45 -8.16
N TRP A 11 28.36 -36.87 -7.03
CA TRP A 11 29.00 -35.55 -7.01
C TRP A 11 30.30 -35.52 -7.80
N ARG A 12 31.13 -36.57 -7.71
CA ARG A 12 32.36 -36.72 -8.51
C ARG A 12 32.11 -36.85 -10.01
N LEU A 13 30.93 -37.30 -10.41
CA LEU A 13 30.50 -37.40 -11.80
C LEU A 13 29.79 -36.12 -12.29
N GLY A 14 29.77 -35.05 -11.49
CA GLY A 14 29.15 -33.77 -11.83
C GLY A 14 27.65 -33.69 -11.53
N PHE A 15 27.07 -34.70 -10.87
CA PHE A 15 25.65 -34.74 -10.54
C PHE A 15 25.40 -34.44 -9.06
N ARG A 16 24.46 -33.55 -8.76
CA ARG A 16 24.07 -33.19 -7.38
C ARG A 16 22.77 -33.89 -7.00
N ILE A 17 22.82 -34.76 -5.98
CA ILE A 17 21.64 -35.45 -5.45
C ILE A 17 21.05 -34.61 -4.31
N GLU A 18 19.85 -34.08 -4.54
CA GLU A 18 19.04 -33.38 -3.55
C GLU A 18 17.80 -34.18 -3.19
N ARG A 19 17.34 -34.09 -1.94
CA ARG A 19 16.05 -34.67 -1.54
C ARG A 19 14.98 -33.67 -1.94
N ARG A 20 14.08 -34.05 -2.84
CA ARG A 20 12.85 -33.29 -3.10
C ARG A 20 11.75 -33.79 -2.18
N ASP A 21 11.11 -32.89 -1.46
CA ASP A 21 9.86 -33.18 -0.75
C ASP A 21 8.68 -32.94 -1.72
N PRO A 22 7.79 -33.92 -1.97
CA PRO A 22 6.64 -33.72 -2.85
C PRO A 22 5.72 -32.56 -2.44
N LEU A 23 5.77 -32.12 -1.18
CA LEU A 23 4.99 -30.99 -0.66
C LEU A 23 5.61 -29.62 -1.01
N GLU A 24 6.91 -29.55 -1.34
CA GLU A 24 7.61 -28.30 -1.69
C GLU A 24 7.15 -27.70 -3.04
N GLU A 25 6.56 -28.50 -3.94
CA GLU A 25 6.07 -27.99 -5.23
C GLU A 25 4.66 -27.37 -5.13
N SER A 26 3.96 -27.49 -3.99
CA SER A 26 2.57 -26.98 -3.84
C SER A 26 2.42 -25.74 -2.94
N ILE A 27 3.46 -25.32 -2.21
CA ILE A 27 3.48 -24.10 -1.38
C ILE A 27 4.93 -23.56 -1.32
N PRO A 28 5.27 -22.33 -1.76
CA PRO A 28 6.64 -21.86 -1.69
C PRO A 28 7.04 -21.31 -0.31
N ALA A 29 8.17 -21.81 0.18
CA ALA A 29 9.22 -21.19 1.02
C ALA A 29 9.00 -20.95 2.53
N ASP A 30 10.10 -21.18 3.26
CA ASP A 30 10.47 -20.71 4.61
C ASP A 30 9.54 -19.62 5.17
N TYR A 31 8.81 -19.96 6.23
CA TYR A 31 7.86 -19.12 6.97
C TYR A 31 8.59 -17.95 7.68
N ASN A 32 9.26 -17.07 6.93
CA ASN A 32 10.16 -15.98 7.36
C ASN A 32 10.93 -16.23 8.66
N HIS A 33 11.37 -17.47 8.89
CA HIS A 33 11.97 -17.96 10.13
C HIS A 33 11.08 -17.95 11.40
N SER A 34 9.97 -18.67 11.36
CA SER A 34 9.86 -19.99 11.98
C SER A 34 11.22 -20.70 12.25
N PRO A 35 11.30 -21.80 12.99
CA PRO A 35 11.06 -22.99 12.19
C PRO A 35 9.64 -23.47 12.35
N PHE A 36 8.95 -23.02 13.41
CA PHE A 36 7.61 -23.48 13.73
C PHE A 36 6.48 -22.43 13.92
N LEU A 37 6.73 -21.11 13.86
CA LEU A 37 5.66 -20.10 13.91
C LEU A 37 5.75 -18.98 12.85
N PRO A 38 4.60 -18.47 12.37
CA PRO A 38 4.54 -17.28 11.52
C PRO A 38 4.87 -16.00 12.32
N ARG A 39 5.69 -15.11 11.74
CA ARG A 39 5.94 -13.78 12.31
C ARG A 39 4.77 -12.86 12.01
N VAL A 40 3.88 -12.71 12.98
CA VAL A 40 2.73 -11.80 12.90
C VAL A 40 2.83 -10.80 14.04
N TYR A 41 3.01 -9.53 13.70
CA TYR A 41 2.97 -8.42 14.65
C TYR A 41 1.57 -7.81 14.65
N ARG A 42 1.04 -7.49 15.83
CA ARG A 42 -0.33 -6.95 15.97
C ARG A 42 -0.59 -5.77 15.05
N GLY A 43 0.31 -4.78 15.02
CA GLY A 43 0.15 -3.60 14.15
C GLY A 43 0.12 -3.95 12.66
N SER A 44 0.98 -4.87 12.21
CA SER A 44 0.99 -5.33 10.82
C SER A 44 -0.30 -6.10 10.48
N LEU A 45 -0.73 -6.99 11.37
CA LEU A 45 -1.98 -7.73 11.19
C LEU A 45 -3.18 -6.79 11.14
N ASP A 46 -3.27 -5.82 12.05
CA ASP A 46 -4.33 -4.83 12.07
C ASP A 46 -4.36 -4.00 10.77
N ARG A 47 -3.19 -3.62 10.22
CA ARG A 47 -3.08 -2.95 8.91
C ARG A 47 -3.57 -3.84 7.78
N TYR A 48 -3.19 -5.12 7.76
CA TYR A 48 -3.63 -6.06 6.72
C TYR A 48 -5.14 -6.28 6.75
N LEU A 49 -5.70 -6.49 7.94
CA LEU A 49 -7.13 -6.67 8.14
C LEU A 49 -7.91 -5.38 7.83
N TYR A 50 -7.34 -4.21 8.12
CA TYR A 50 -7.93 -2.93 7.73
C TYR A 50 -8.06 -2.80 6.20
N PHE A 51 -6.99 -3.07 5.46
CA PHE A 51 -7.01 -3.00 3.99
C PHE A 51 -8.02 -3.99 3.40
N LEU A 52 -8.04 -5.22 3.93
CA LEU A 52 -8.98 -6.27 3.51
C LEU A 52 -10.44 -5.87 3.79
N ASP A 53 -10.75 -5.40 5.01
CA ASP A 53 -12.09 -4.98 5.41
C ASP A 53 -12.59 -3.81 4.54
N GLN A 54 -11.72 -2.84 4.20
CA GLN A 54 -12.10 -1.71 3.34
C GLN A 54 -12.35 -2.15 1.90
N LEU A 55 -11.48 -2.97 1.31
CA LEU A 55 -11.69 -3.50 -0.04
C LEU A 55 -12.96 -4.36 -0.14
N ALA A 56 -13.29 -5.13 0.89
CA ALA A 56 -14.49 -5.97 0.91
C ALA A 56 -15.79 -5.15 0.81
N LYS A 57 -15.82 -3.93 1.38
CA LYS A 57 -16.96 -3.00 1.30
C LYS A 57 -17.19 -2.47 -0.11
N LEU A 58 -16.18 -2.50 -0.98
CA LEU A 58 -16.24 -1.91 -2.31
C LEU A 58 -16.85 -2.83 -3.37
N LYS A 59 -17.42 -3.98 -3.00
CA LYS A 59 -18.09 -4.86 -3.95
C LYS A 59 -19.27 -4.14 -4.61
N GLY A 60 -19.22 -3.97 -5.93
CA GLY A 60 -20.22 -3.24 -6.70
C GLY A 60 -20.00 -1.72 -6.80
N VAL A 61 -18.98 -1.17 -6.14
CA VAL A 61 -18.56 0.23 -6.31
C VAL A 61 -17.65 0.32 -7.54
N PRO A 62 -17.91 1.20 -8.53
CA PRO A 62 -17.05 1.35 -9.69
C PRO A 62 -15.78 2.14 -9.36
N GLY A 63 -14.72 1.90 -10.14
CA GLY A 63 -13.52 2.73 -10.10
C GLY A 63 -12.25 2.04 -9.61
N ASP A 64 -11.17 2.79 -9.60
CA ASP A 64 -9.81 2.33 -9.34
C ASP A 64 -9.43 2.45 -7.87
N ILE A 65 -8.26 1.91 -7.54
CA ILE A 65 -7.53 2.22 -6.31
C ILE A 65 -6.52 3.32 -6.63
N VAL A 66 -6.57 4.42 -5.89
CA VAL A 66 -5.64 5.54 -5.99
C VAL A 66 -4.94 5.73 -4.65
N GLU A 67 -3.61 5.67 -4.63
CA GLU A 67 -2.77 5.92 -3.46
C GLU A 67 -1.94 7.20 -3.68
N CYS A 68 -1.95 8.10 -2.69
CA CYS A 68 -1.12 9.29 -2.63
C CYS A 68 -0.08 9.11 -1.51
N GLY A 69 1.19 8.97 -1.90
CA GLY A 69 2.28 8.55 -1.03
C GLY A 69 2.45 7.02 -1.08
N VAL A 70 3.36 6.57 -1.94
CA VAL A 70 3.60 5.15 -2.23
C VAL A 70 4.87 4.66 -1.54
N SER A 71 5.88 5.52 -1.42
CA SER A 71 7.21 5.19 -0.88
C SER A 71 7.77 3.91 -1.53
N ILE A 72 8.07 2.88 -0.74
CA ILE A 72 8.59 1.59 -1.20
C ILE A 72 7.52 0.64 -1.75
N GLY A 73 6.22 0.96 -1.66
CA GLY A 73 5.14 0.20 -2.30
C GLY A 73 4.49 -0.89 -1.44
N HIS A 74 4.57 -0.79 -0.11
CA HIS A 74 3.86 -1.74 0.77
C HIS A 74 2.32 -1.61 0.66
N GLY A 75 1.79 -0.38 0.56
CA GLY A 75 0.37 -0.14 0.33
C GLY A 75 -0.09 -0.76 -0.99
N ALA A 76 0.58 -0.42 -2.09
CA ALA A 76 0.40 -1.04 -3.41
C ALA A 76 0.35 -2.58 -3.37
N LEU A 77 1.31 -3.23 -2.69
CA LEU A 77 1.34 -4.69 -2.57
C LEU A 77 0.10 -5.23 -1.86
N LEU A 78 -0.28 -4.63 -0.72
CA LEU A 78 -1.45 -5.06 0.04
C LEU A 78 -2.75 -4.88 -0.75
N PHE A 79 -2.90 -3.76 -1.46
CA PHE A 79 -4.07 -3.52 -2.28
C PHE A 79 -4.21 -4.57 -3.39
N LEU A 80 -3.12 -4.91 -4.07
CA LEU A 80 -3.13 -5.91 -5.15
C LEU A 80 -3.46 -7.31 -4.61
N LEU A 81 -2.77 -7.76 -3.56
CA LEU A 81 -2.99 -9.08 -2.95
C LEU A 81 -4.40 -9.23 -2.37
N CYS A 82 -4.88 -8.23 -1.63
CA CYS A 82 -6.20 -8.29 -1.01
C CYS A 82 -7.31 -8.20 -2.07
N SER A 83 -7.13 -7.41 -3.13
CA SER A 83 -8.10 -7.31 -4.21
C SER A 83 -8.24 -8.63 -4.99
N GLU A 84 -7.12 -9.31 -5.26
CA GLU A 84 -7.11 -10.66 -5.85
C GLU A 84 -7.81 -11.66 -4.93
N TYR A 85 -7.44 -11.69 -3.63
CA TYR A 85 -8.05 -12.60 -2.65
C TYR A 85 -9.58 -12.45 -2.55
N LEU A 86 -10.08 -11.22 -2.63
CA LEU A 86 -11.50 -10.91 -2.55
C LEU A 86 -12.24 -11.00 -3.90
N GLY A 87 -11.53 -11.16 -5.02
CA GLY A 87 -12.11 -11.11 -6.37
C GLY A 87 -12.70 -9.74 -6.73
N VAL A 88 -12.11 -8.66 -6.21
CA VAL A 88 -12.49 -7.25 -6.48
C VAL A 88 -11.34 -6.47 -7.11
N GLU A 89 -10.62 -7.13 -8.02
CA GLU A 89 -9.51 -6.57 -8.77
C GLU A 89 -9.84 -5.24 -9.45
N ARG A 90 -8.97 -4.24 -9.26
CA ARG A 90 -9.06 -2.87 -9.80
C ARG A 90 -7.72 -2.43 -10.37
N ASP A 91 -7.70 -1.44 -11.26
CA ASP A 91 -6.45 -0.78 -11.59
C ASP A 91 -5.94 0.00 -10.37
N TYR A 92 -4.62 0.04 -10.23
CA TYR A 92 -3.92 0.70 -9.15
C TYR A 92 -3.10 1.87 -9.70
N TYR A 93 -3.33 3.05 -9.15
CA TYR A 93 -2.59 4.27 -9.45
C TYR A 93 -1.87 4.75 -8.19
N GLY A 94 -0.55 4.77 -8.23
CA GLY A 94 0.28 5.30 -7.14
C GLY A 94 0.92 6.62 -7.55
N PHE A 95 0.59 7.69 -6.81
CA PHE A 95 1.16 9.02 -6.99
C PHE A 95 2.18 9.28 -5.88
N ASP A 96 3.41 9.63 -6.27
CA ASP A 96 4.50 9.94 -5.33
C ASP A 96 5.55 10.79 -6.04
N SER A 97 6.23 11.68 -5.30
CA SER A 97 7.38 12.41 -5.85
C SER A 97 8.51 11.45 -6.20
N PHE A 98 8.63 10.35 -5.44
CA PHE A 98 9.77 9.44 -5.37
C PHE A 98 11.09 10.17 -5.06
N GLU A 99 10.98 11.39 -4.56
CA GLU A 99 12.06 12.35 -4.29
C GLU A 99 11.99 12.86 -2.84
N GLY A 100 11.10 12.29 -2.03
CA GLY A 100 10.85 12.64 -0.63
C GLY A 100 9.81 13.73 -0.48
N PHE A 101 9.68 14.25 0.75
CA PHE A 101 8.69 15.28 1.06
C PHE A 101 8.98 16.64 0.39
N PRO A 102 7.94 17.41 0.04
CA PRO A 102 8.08 18.85 -0.14
C PRO A 102 8.43 19.54 1.20
N GLU A 103 8.78 20.81 1.16
CA GLU A 103 9.08 21.59 2.37
C GLU A 103 7.82 21.67 3.27
N PRO A 104 7.94 21.35 4.58
CA PRO A 104 6.83 21.42 5.52
C PRO A 104 6.39 22.87 5.78
N VAL A 105 5.13 23.06 6.16
CA VAL A 105 4.57 24.38 6.52
C VAL A 105 4.41 24.53 8.03
N ALA A 106 3.87 25.66 8.50
CA ALA A 106 3.69 25.92 9.93
C ALA A 106 2.76 24.91 10.62
N GLU A 107 1.83 24.33 9.87
CA GLU A 107 0.94 23.24 10.30
C GLU A 107 1.65 21.91 10.56
N ASP A 108 2.91 21.77 10.12
CA ASP A 108 3.73 20.56 10.20
C ASP A 108 4.89 20.72 11.22
N ASP A 109 4.72 21.62 12.21
CA ASP A 109 5.76 22.10 13.12
C ASP A 109 6.50 21.02 13.94
N VAL A 110 5.85 19.91 14.26
CA VAL A 110 6.42 18.78 15.03
C VAL A 110 6.70 17.54 14.19
N THR A 111 6.74 17.67 12.87
CA THR A 111 6.98 16.53 11.97
C THR A 111 8.43 16.03 12.04
N PRO A 112 8.67 14.71 11.93
CA PRO A 112 10.01 14.12 12.08
C PRO A 112 10.88 14.26 10.82
N ILE A 113 10.62 15.23 9.94
CA ILE A 113 11.38 15.43 8.71
C ILE A 113 12.72 16.08 9.07
N SER A 114 13.79 15.30 8.97
CA SER A 114 15.12 15.73 9.40
C SER A 114 16.00 16.28 8.28
N GLU A 115 15.71 15.92 7.02
CA GLU A 115 16.55 16.29 5.88
C GLU A 115 15.79 16.29 4.54
N LYS A 116 16.36 16.96 3.54
CA LYS A 116 15.82 16.94 2.17
C LYS A 116 15.92 15.54 1.58
N GLY A 117 14.85 15.07 0.95
CA GLY A 117 14.78 13.71 0.39
C GLY A 117 14.49 12.63 1.43
N PHE A 118 14.08 13.02 2.65
CA PHE A 118 13.54 12.08 3.62
C PHE A 118 12.42 11.25 2.96
N TRP A 119 12.57 9.92 3.03
CA TRP A 119 11.66 8.91 2.44
C TRP A 119 11.67 8.81 0.90
N ALA A 120 12.61 9.45 0.22
CA ALA A 120 12.81 9.27 -1.22
C ALA A 120 13.09 7.79 -1.55
N SER A 121 12.36 7.26 -2.52
CA SER A 121 12.52 5.89 -3.02
C SER A 121 12.17 5.87 -4.51
N PRO A 122 12.97 5.29 -5.40
CA PRO A 122 12.64 5.29 -6.82
C PRO A 122 11.48 4.33 -7.14
N PRO A 123 10.69 4.56 -8.22
CA PRO A 123 9.62 3.65 -8.64
C PRO A 123 10.07 2.19 -8.83
N ALA A 124 11.34 1.98 -9.20
CA ALA A 124 11.92 0.64 -9.33
C ALA A 124 11.89 -0.18 -8.02
N THR A 125 11.90 0.49 -6.86
CA THR A 125 11.75 -0.18 -5.55
C THR A 125 10.34 -0.75 -5.40
N VAL A 126 9.31 0.00 -5.77
CA VAL A 126 7.91 -0.47 -5.77
C VAL A 126 7.78 -1.71 -6.64
N LEU A 127 8.29 -1.67 -7.88
CA LEU A 127 8.25 -2.82 -8.79
C LEU A 127 8.98 -4.05 -8.23
N ARG A 128 10.08 -3.86 -7.48
CA ARG A 128 10.76 -4.95 -6.79
C ARG A 128 9.89 -5.52 -5.67
N VAL A 129 9.29 -4.69 -4.83
CA VAL A 129 8.37 -5.11 -3.76
C VAL A 129 7.20 -5.90 -4.33
N LEU A 130 6.60 -5.46 -5.44
CA LEU A 130 5.51 -6.19 -6.09
C LEU A 130 5.96 -7.57 -6.60
N ARG A 131 7.13 -7.66 -7.23
CA ARG A 131 7.69 -8.93 -7.73
C ARG A 131 8.06 -9.89 -6.61
N ASP A 132 8.68 -9.38 -5.54
CA ASP A 132 9.03 -10.16 -4.35
C ASP A 132 7.78 -10.65 -3.62
N GLY A 133 6.73 -9.81 -3.60
CA GLY A 133 5.38 -10.13 -3.15
C GLY A 133 4.59 -11.04 -4.10
N ARG A 134 5.22 -11.55 -5.17
CA ARG A 134 4.67 -12.52 -6.13
C ARG A 134 3.47 -12.02 -6.93
N ILE A 135 3.32 -10.72 -7.12
CA ILE A 135 2.34 -10.19 -8.08
C ILE A 135 2.75 -10.61 -9.51
N PRO A 136 1.85 -11.20 -10.32
CA PRO A 136 2.16 -11.58 -11.69
C PRO A 136 2.63 -10.40 -12.54
N GLU A 137 3.62 -10.60 -13.41
CA GLU A 137 4.18 -9.51 -14.24
C GLU A 137 3.15 -8.91 -15.19
N ASP A 138 2.19 -9.72 -15.69
CA ASP A 138 1.08 -9.21 -16.51
C ASP A 138 0.15 -8.31 -15.71
N THR A 139 -0.10 -8.62 -14.43
CA THR A 139 -0.85 -7.73 -13.52
C THR A 139 -0.12 -6.42 -13.30
N ILE A 140 1.20 -6.47 -13.02
CA ILE A 140 2.02 -5.26 -12.88
C ILE A 140 1.96 -4.41 -14.15
N ARG A 141 2.17 -5.02 -15.32
CA ARG A 141 2.16 -4.31 -16.60
C ARG A 141 0.79 -3.68 -16.92
N ASN A 142 -0.28 -4.43 -16.72
CA ASN A 142 -1.59 -4.06 -17.22
C ASN A 142 -2.38 -3.19 -16.24
N ARG A 143 -2.20 -3.39 -14.92
CA ARG A 143 -3.05 -2.79 -13.89
C ARG A 143 -2.35 -1.81 -12.95
N VAL A 144 -1.01 -1.75 -12.95
CA VAL A 144 -0.26 -0.83 -12.07
C VAL A 144 0.23 0.38 -12.87
N ARG A 145 -0.05 1.57 -12.36
CA ARG A 145 0.42 2.86 -12.88
C ARG A 145 1.11 3.62 -11.77
N LEU A 146 2.40 3.92 -11.94
CA LEU A 146 3.17 4.74 -11.00
C LEU A 146 3.43 6.10 -11.64
N CYS A 147 2.92 7.14 -11.00
CA CYS A 147 2.98 8.52 -11.45
C CYS A 147 4.02 9.25 -10.62
N LYS A 148 5.23 9.42 -11.19
CA LYS A 148 6.31 10.15 -10.54
C LYS A 148 6.13 11.66 -10.69
N GLY A 149 6.14 12.38 -9.57
CA GLY A 149 6.16 13.84 -9.50
C GLY A 149 5.35 14.36 -8.30
N PHE A 150 5.46 15.65 -8.01
CA PHE A 150 4.68 16.26 -6.94
C PHE A 150 3.18 16.31 -7.29
N PHE A 151 2.33 16.40 -6.27
CA PHE A 151 0.89 16.21 -6.43
C PHE A 151 0.20 17.28 -7.26
N ASP A 152 0.65 18.53 -7.17
CA ASP A 152 0.19 19.65 -7.98
C ASP A 152 0.40 19.42 -9.49
N GLU A 153 1.47 18.71 -9.84
CA GLU A 153 1.78 18.36 -11.24
C GLU A 153 1.08 17.08 -11.69
N THR A 154 0.99 16.08 -10.82
CA THR A 154 0.64 14.71 -11.21
C THR A 154 -0.83 14.34 -10.99
N LEU A 155 -1.45 14.76 -9.89
CA LEU A 155 -2.84 14.39 -9.59
C LEU A 155 -3.86 14.87 -10.65
N PRO A 156 -3.71 16.05 -11.27
CA PRO A 156 -4.62 16.49 -12.34
C PRO A 156 -4.65 15.56 -13.56
N THR A 157 -3.62 14.73 -13.75
CA THR A 157 -3.53 13.78 -14.87
C THR A 157 -4.46 12.57 -14.71
N TYR A 158 -4.90 12.27 -13.48
CA TYR A 158 -5.87 11.20 -13.24
C TYR A 158 -7.27 11.63 -13.68
N THR A 159 -7.88 10.89 -14.59
CA THR A 159 -9.20 11.22 -15.17
C THR A 159 -10.28 10.17 -14.89
N GLY A 160 -9.93 9.07 -14.19
CA GLY A 160 -10.83 7.96 -13.89
C GLY A 160 -11.82 8.24 -12.76
N THR A 161 -12.52 7.17 -12.36
CA THR A 161 -13.40 7.11 -11.19
C THR A 161 -12.71 6.32 -10.09
N ILE A 162 -12.80 6.76 -8.84
CA ILE A 162 -12.07 6.16 -7.72
C ILE A 162 -13.06 5.37 -6.85
N ALA A 163 -12.79 4.08 -6.65
CA ALA A 163 -13.50 3.29 -5.66
C ALA A 163 -12.85 3.42 -4.27
N LEU A 164 -11.51 3.49 -4.24
CA LEU A 164 -10.73 3.65 -3.02
C LEU A 164 -9.65 4.70 -3.21
N LEU A 165 -9.70 5.77 -2.42
CA LEU A 165 -8.64 6.76 -2.31
C LEU A 165 -7.89 6.53 -1.00
N HIS A 166 -6.61 6.20 -1.05
CA HIS A 166 -5.73 6.08 0.10
C HIS A 166 -4.80 7.29 0.17
N LEU A 167 -4.91 8.07 1.25
CA LEU A 167 -4.04 9.21 1.52
C LEU A 167 -3.05 8.80 2.63
N ASP A 168 -1.78 8.70 2.27
CA ASP A 168 -0.63 8.31 3.12
C ASP A 168 0.53 9.28 2.77
N CYS A 169 0.24 10.58 2.89
CA CYS A 169 1.09 11.66 2.39
C CYS A 169 1.50 12.69 3.43
N ASP A 170 1.19 12.41 4.70
CA ASP A 170 1.66 13.05 5.94
C ASP A 170 1.39 14.56 6.12
N LEU A 171 1.81 15.40 5.17
CA LEU A 171 1.87 16.86 5.28
C LEU A 171 0.54 17.56 4.97
N TYR A 172 0.32 18.70 5.64
CA TYR A 172 -0.89 19.51 5.49
C TYR A 172 -1.23 19.87 4.03
N GLU A 173 -0.28 20.45 3.29
CA GLU A 173 -0.52 20.87 1.90
C GLU A 173 -0.68 19.67 0.94
N SER A 174 0.05 18.58 1.18
CA SER A 174 -0.11 17.33 0.43
C SER A 174 -1.54 16.79 0.53
N TYR A 175 -2.08 16.78 1.75
CA TYR A 175 -3.46 16.39 2.00
C TYR A 175 -4.48 17.32 1.33
N LYS A 176 -4.27 18.64 1.42
CA LYS A 176 -5.17 19.62 0.79
C LYS A 176 -5.23 19.47 -0.72
N ILE A 177 -4.09 19.37 -1.38
CA ILE A 177 -4.02 19.22 -2.84
C ILE A 177 -4.67 17.90 -3.26
N ALA A 178 -4.38 16.80 -2.55
CA ALA A 178 -4.97 15.49 -2.86
C ALA A 178 -6.49 15.49 -2.71
N LEU A 179 -7.01 15.98 -1.59
CA LEU A 179 -8.45 16.07 -1.35
C LEU A 179 -9.13 17.01 -2.36
N ALA A 180 -8.59 18.21 -2.60
CA ALA A 180 -9.15 19.15 -3.56
C ALA A 180 -9.24 18.57 -4.97
N THR A 181 -8.25 17.77 -5.38
CA THR A 181 -8.15 17.25 -6.75
C THR A 181 -8.94 15.95 -6.95
N LEU A 182 -8.89 15.04 -5.98
CA LEU A 182 -9.37 13.66 -6.17
C LEU A 182 -10.73 13.39 -5.52
N TYR A 183 -11.14 14.16 -4.51
CA TYR A 183 -12.40 13.93 -3.79
C TYR A 183 -13.63 13.86 -4.70
N GLY A 184 -13.68 14.73 -5.72
CA GLY A 184 -14.77 14.77 -6.70
C GLY A 184 -14.84 13.55 -7.62
N ARG A 185 -13.77 12.75 -7.67
CA ARG A 185 -13.66 11.54 -8.50
C ARG A 185 -14.01 10.27 -7.74
N VAL A 186 -14.13 10.33 -6.41
CA VAL A 186 -14.55 9.19 -5.59
C VAL A 186 -16.01 8.89 -5.88
N ALA A 187 -16.30 7.66 -6.30
CA ALA A 187 -17.65 7.19 -6.57
C ALA A 187 -18.48 7.23 -5.29
N LYS A 188 -19.80 7.39 -5.43
CA LYS A 188 -20.74 7.15 -4.33
C LYS A 188 -20.59 5.72 -3.80
N GLY A 189 -20.50 5.56 -2.48
CA GLY A 189 -20.14 4.31 -1.80
C GLY A 189 -18.64 3.99 -1.83
N GLY A 190 -17.83 4.81 -2.50
CA GLY A 190 -16.38 4.72 -2.46
C GLY A 190 -15.81 5.17 -1.12
N LEU A 191 -14.58 4.75 -0.84
CA LEU A 191 -13.92 5.00 0.43
C LEU A 191 -12.72 5.92 0.27
N ILE A 192 -12.51 6.80 1.25
CA ILE A 192 -11.32 7.62 1.41
C ILE A 192 -10.67 7.21 2.72
N MET A 193 -9.48 6.62 2.67
CA MET A 193 -8.71 6.14 3.82
C MET A 193 -7.61 7.15 4.16
N PHE A 194 -7.38 7.36 5.46
CA PHE A 194 -6.35 8.29 5.96
C PHE A 194 -5.32 7.53 6.80
N ASP A 195 -4.03 7.65 6.48
CA ASP A 195 -2.99 6.94 7.23
C ASP A 195 -2.69 7.63 8.58
N GLU A 196 -2.72 8.97 8.62
CA GLU A 196 -2.17 9.80 9.69
C GLU A 196 -3.21 10.65 10.46
N TYR A 197 -4.52 10.45 10.26
CA TYR A 197 -5.57 11.34 10.81
C TYR A 197 -5.48 11.62 12.33
N ASP A 198 -5.00 10.67 13.14
CA ASP A 198 -4.86 10.82 14.60
C ASP A 198 -3.41 10.57 15.06
N ASP A 199 -2.45 10.75 14.14
CA ASP A 199 -1.04 10.62 14.43
C ASP A 199 -0.45 11.97 14.89
N ARG A 200 0.01 11.99 16.15
CA ARG A 200 0.60 13.19 16.76
C ARG A 200 1.88 13.66 16.08
N ARG A 201 2.53 12.80 15.28
CA ARG A 201 3.72 13.13 14.50
C ARG A 201 3.38 13.94 13.24
N TRP A 202 2.12 13.91 12.80
CA TRP A 202 1.65 14.50 11.55
C TRP A 202 0.39 15.34 11.78
N PRO A 203 0.46 16.39 12.61
CA PRO A 203 -0.71 17.20 12.97
C PRO A 203 -1.35 17.91 11.77
N GLY A 204 -0.55 18.22 10.74
CA GLY A 204 -1.00 18.80 9.49
C GLY A 204 -2.04 17.95 8.76
N ALA A 205 -1.85 16.63 8.69
CA ALA A 205 -2.82 15.71 8.10
C ALA A 205 -4.21 15.87 8.73
N LYS A 206 -4.29 15.79 10.06
CA LYS A 206 -5.55 15.93 10.80
C LYS A 206 -6.23 17.26 10.50
N LYS A 207 -5.48 18.36 10.55
CA LYS A 207 -6.00 19.70 10.31
C LYS A 207 -6.58 19.83 8.90
N ALA A 208 -5.85 19.37 7.88
CA ALA A 208 -6.30 19.41 6.49
C ALA A 208 -7.58 18.60 6.27
N ILE A 209 -7.67 17.39 6.86
CA ILE A 209 -8.84 16.52 6.77
C ILE A 209 -10.05 17.17 7.46
N ASP A 210 -9.87 17.67 8.69
CA ASP A 210 -10.95 18.30 9.46
C ASP A 210 -11.49 19.57 8.77
N GLU A 211 -10.60 20.41 8.22
CA GLU A 211 -10.98 21.58 7.43
C GLU A 211 -11.75 21.18 6.17
N PHE A 212 -11.29 20.15 5.46
CA PHE A 212 -11.92 19.72 4.22
C PHE A 212 -13.31 19.10 4.44
N PHE A 213 -13.51 18.30 5.50
CA PHE A 213 -14.80 17.65 5.77
C PHE A 213 -15.73 18.46 6.69
N GLY A 214 -15.27 19.57 7.26
CA GLY A 214 -16.04 20.37 8.22
C GLY A 214 -17.37 20.93 7.68
N ASP A 215 -17.50 21.10 6.36
CA ASP A 215 -18.70 21.59 5.68
C ASP A 215 -19.43 20.51 4.85
N LYS A 216 -19.02 19.23 4.96
CA LYS A 216 -19.52 18.13 4.14
C LYS A 216 -20.51 17.25 4.91
N PRO A 217 -21.46 16.59 4.23
CA PRO A 217 -22.37 15.66 4.87
C PRO A 217 -21.65 14.36 5.31
N GLU A 218 -20.56 14.00 4.63
CA GLU A 218 -19.69 12.89 5.00
C GLU A 218 -19.01 13.15 6.36
N ARG A 219 -18.79 12.07 7.13
CA ARG A 219 -18.10 12.14 8.42
C ARG A 219 -16.85 11.29 8.38
N VAL A 220 -15.79 11.77 9.02
CA VAL A 220 -14.60 10.96 9.31
C VAL A 220 -14.95 9.94 10.39
N VAL A 221 -14.82 8.67 10.07
CA VAL A 221 -15.18 7.53 10.92
C VAL A 221 -13.92 6.76 11.29
N ARG A 222 -13.79 6.45 12.58
CA ARG A 222 -12.77 5.54 13.08
C ARG A 222 -13.15 4.11 12.74
N HIS A 223 -12.22 3.33 12.22
CA HIS A 223 -12.49 1.94 11.88
C HIS A 223 -12.76 1.10 13.15
N GLU A 224 -13.79 0.25 13.10
CA GLU A 224 -14.30 -0.46 14.29
C GLU A 224 -13.30 -1.46 14.88
N LYS A 225 -12.57 -2.18 14.02
CA LYS A 225 -11.57 -3.19 14.43
C LYS A 225 -10.16 -2.59 14.58
N CYS A 226 -9.63 -2.04 13.49
CA CYS A 226 -8.39 -1.26 13.49
C CYS A 226 -8.61 0.17 14.03
N THR A 227 -8.77 0.29 15.35
CA THR A 227 -9.20 1.53 16.02
C THR A 227 -8.27 2.74 15.90
N TRP A 228 -7.09 2.60 15.30
CA TRP A 228 -6.16 3.69 15.05
C TRP A 228 -6.15 4.16 13.59
N LYS A 229 -7.04 3.61 12.75
CA LYS A 229 -7.25 4.03 11.36
C LYS A 229 -8.60 4.68 11.17
N TYR A 230 -8.66 5.61 10.22
CA TYR A 230 -9.82 6.44 9.94
C TYR A 230 -10.12 6.46 8.44
N TYR A 231 -11.38 6.66 8.10
CA TYR A 231 -11.83 6.76 6.72
C TYR A 231 -13.12 7.57 6.61
N VAL A 232 -13.48 7.91 5.37
CA VAL A 232 -14.77 8.46 4.97
C VAL A 232 -15.39 7.54 3.94
N GLU A 233 -16.71 7.34 4.01
CA GLU A 233 -17.50 6.79 2.90
C GLU A 233 -18.19 7.92 2.15
N LYS A 234 -18.06 7.93 0.83
CA LYS A 234 -18.62 8.95 -0.06
C LYS A 234 -20.13 8.74 -0.23
N LEU A 235 -20.93 9.78 0.04
CA LEU A 235 -22.41 9.71 0.02
C LEU A 235 -23.04 9.87 -1.37
#